data_AF-A0A5A7QHP6-F1
#
_entry.id   AF-A0A5A7QHP6-F1
#
_cell.length_a   1.000
_cell.length_b   1.000
_cell.length_c   1.000
_cell.angle_alpha   90.00
_cell.angle_beta   90.00
_cell.angle_gamma   90.00
#
_symmetry.space_group_name_H-M   'P 1'
#
loop_
_entity.id
_entity.type
_entity.pdbx_description
1 polymer ?
#
loop_
_entity_poly.entity_id
_entity_poly.type
_entity_poly.pdbx_seq_one_letter_code
_entity_poly.pdbx_strand_id
1 'polypeptide(L)'
;MLETVKYLMGTAGASGFSSKSTAEQVTAVCPDLRPITAIITGATSGIGEETARVLAMRGARLVLPARNLKAAEETRSRILSEFPHSDILVMGLDLSSLNSVRRFVADFQSLNLPLNLLFSYDHAISEDGVEMTFATNYLGHFLLTKLLLNKMMETAKTSGVQGRIVNVSSSIHSWFSGDTLRYLDLITKNKSS
;
A
#
# COMPACT_ATOMS: atom_id res chain seq x y z
N MET A 1 -13.52 14.10 -12.47
CA MET A 1 -13.64 13.04 -13.49
C MET A 1 -12.54 13.12 -14.55
N LEU A 2 -12.28 14.29 -15.17
CA LEU A 2 -11.20 14.43 -16.18
C LEU A 2 -9.78 14.21 -15.63
N GLU A 3 -9.47 14.68 -14.42
CA GLU A 3 -8.14 14.52 -13.82
C GLU A 3 -7.80 13.06 -13.47
N THR A 4 -8.80 12.31 -13.00
CA THR A 4 -8.65 10.89 -12.66
C THR A 4 -8.34 10.05 -13.91
N VAL A 5 -9.00 10.36 -15.04
CA VAL A 5 -8.75 9.71 -16.33
C VAL A 5 -7.35 10.06 -16.86
N LYS A 6 -6.93 11.33 -16.73
CA LYS A 6 -5.58 11.79 -17.07
C LYS A 6 -4.50 11.05 -16.24
N TYR A 7 -4.69 10.95 -14.93
CA TYR A 7 -3.77 10.25 -14.04
C TYR A 7 -3.61 8.77 -14.42
N LEU A 8 -4.72 8.07 -14.72
CA LEU A 8 -4.70 6.66 -15.15
C LEU A 8 -4.02 6.45 -16.51
N MET A 9 -4.12 7.40 -17.44
CA MET A 9 -3.38 7.38 -18.70
C MET A 9 -1.87 7.66 -18.54
N GLY A 10 -1.41 7.94 -17.31
CA GLY A 10 -0.01 8.24 -17.02
C GLY A 10 0.38 9.70 -17.25
N THR A 11 -0.59 10.61 -17.43
CA THR A 11 -0.29 12.04 -17.38
C THR A 11 -0.14 12.50 -15.94
N ALA A 12 0.90 13.30 -15.69
CA ALA A 12 1.23 13.81 -14.37
C ALA A 12 0.08 14.66 -13.80
N GLY A 13 -0.29 14.39 -12.53
CA GLY A 13 -1.24 15.21 -11.78
C GLY A 13 -0.57 16.49 -11.24
N ALA A 14 -1.28 17.21 -10.36
CA ALA A 14 -0.75 18.43 -9.72
C ALA A 14 0.55 18.21 -8.91
N SER A 15 0.83 16.98 -8.49
CA SER A 15 2.10 16.58 -7.84
C SER A 15 3.27 16.42 -8.80
N GLY A 16 3.05 16.47 -10.12
CA GLY A 16 4.08 16.17 -11.13
C GLY A 16 4.29 14.67 -11.40
N PHE A 17 3.61 13.78 -10.67
CA PHE A 17 3.73 12.33 -10.80
C PHE A 17 2.46 11.69 -11.40
N SER A 18 2.62 10.52 -12.02
CA SER A 18 1.52 9.77 -12.64
C SER A 18 1.48 8.31 -12.19
N SER A 19 0.48 7.57 -12.63
CA SER A 19 0.34 6.13 -12.36
C SER A 19 1.51 5.26 -12.88
N LYS A 20 2.39 5.83 -13.71
CA LYS A 20 3.58 5.15 -14.25
C LYS A 20 4.87 5.53 -13.52
N SER A 21 4.81 6.48 -12.58
CA SER A 21 5.98 6.90 -11.82
C SER A 21 6.42 5.81 -10.85
N THR A 22 7.71 5.47 -10.86
CA THR A 22 8.27 4.51 -9.90
C THR A 22 8.46 5.16 -8.53
N ALA A 23 8.53 4.34 -7.47
CA ALA A 23 8.80 4.85 -6.13
C ALA A 23 10.12 5.64 -6.05
N GLU A 24 11.14 5.22 -6.81
CA GLU A 24 12.40 5.96 -6.92
C GLU A 24 12.25 7.32 -7.61
N GLN A 25 11.46 7.39 -8.69
CA GLN A 25 11.18 8.66 -9.38
C GLN A 25 10.41 9.63 -8.48
N VAL A 26 9.42 9.12 -7.74
CA VAL A 26 8.64 9.93 -6.79
C VAL A 26 9.53 10.47 -5.68
N THR A 27 10.40 9.63 -5.12
CA THR A 27 11.30 10.08 -4.06
C THR A 27 12.39 10.99 -4.60
N ALA A 28 12.78 10.94 -5.88
CA ALA A 28 13.91 11.72 -6.43
C ALA A 28 13.82 13.24 -6.18
N VAL A 29 12.62 13.79 -6.08
CA VAL A 29 12.41 15.21 -5.78
C VAL A 29 12.67 15.58 -4.31
N CYS A 30 12.77 14.58 -3.42
CA CYS A 30 13.13 14.72 -2.02
C CYS A 30 14.27 13.73 -1.70
N PRO A 31 15.52 14.07 -2.05
CA PRO A 31 16.63 13.12 -2.02
C PRO A 31 17.10 12.74 -0.62
N ASP A 32 16.88 13.60 0.38
CA ASP A 32 17.34 13.40 1.75
C ASP A 32 16.16 13.21 2.71
N LEU A 33 15.96 11.96 3.14
CA LEU A 33 14.95 11.59 4.11
C LEU A 33 15.54 11.21 5.48
N ARG A 34 16.82 11.51 5.76
CA ARG A 34 17.45 11.24 7.06
C ARG A 34 16.69 11.73 8.30
N PRO A 35 16.03 12.91 8.30
CA PRO A 35 15.25 13.34 9.47
C PRO A 35 13.89 12.62 9.61
N ILE A 36 13.50 11.80 8.63
CA ILE A 36 12.20 11.13 8.57
C ILE A 36 12.30 9.75 9.21
N THR A 37 11.37 9.45 10.11
CA THR A 37 11.14 8.10 10.64
C THR A 37 9.81 7.56 10.12
N ALA A 38 9.84 6.36 9.54
CA ALA A 38 8.69 5.68 8.95
C ALA A 38 8.43 4.33 9.60
N ILE A 39 7.19 4.08 10.02
CA ILE A 39 6.70 2.74 10.40
C ILE A 39 6.05 2.10 9.18
N ILE A 40 6.45 0.89 8.81
CA ILE A 40 5.93 0.18 7.64
C ILE A 40 5.41 -1.20 8.05
N THR A 41 4.09 -1.35 8.19
CA THR A 41 3.50 -2.69 8.40
C THR A 41 3.57 -3.51 7.12
N GLY A 42 3.71 -4.83 7.20
CA GLY A 42 3.75 -5.66 5.97
C GLY A 42 4.98 -5.41 5.08
N ALA A 43 6.07 -4.89 5.64
CA ALA A 43 7.30 -4.60 4.91
C ALA A 43 8.06 -5.83 4.41
N THR A 44 7.62 -7.05 4.74
CA THR A 44 8.36 -8.29 4.46
C THR A 44 8.18 -8.83 3.04
N SER A 45 7.35 -8.20 2.22
CA SER A 45 7.10 -8.62 0.83
C SER A 45 6.43 -7.52 0.00
N GLY A 46 6.48 -7.65 -1.32
CA GLY A 46 5.62 -6.91 -2.24
C GLY A 46 5.80 -5.39 -2.14
N ILE A 47 4.68 -4.65 -2.13
CA ILE A 47 4.70 -3.18 -2.12
C ILE A 47 5.32 -2.63 -0.84
N GLY A 48 5.06 -3.25 0.31
CA GLY A 48 5.62 -2.82 1.59
C GLY A 48 7.14 -2.94 1.63
N GLU A 49 7.68 -4.02 1.06
CA GLU A 49 9.12 -4.23 0.93
C GLU A 49 9.77 -3.21 0.00
N GLU A 50 9.20 -2.99 -1.19
CA GLU A 50 9.73 -2.00 -2.13
C GLU A 50 9.69 -0.59 -1.54
N THR A 51 8.65 -0.28 -0.77
CA THR A 51 8.54 0.99 -0.03
C THR A 51 9.66 1.13 1.00
N ALA A 52 9.93 0.08 1.77
CA ALA A 52 11.03 0.06 2.73
C ALA A 52 12.39 0.24 2.02
N ARG A 53 12.62 -0.50 0.92
CA ARG A 53 13.85 -0.41 0.11
C ARG A 53 14.10 1.01 -0.39
N VAL A 54 13.10 1.65 -0.97
CA VAL A 54 13.23 3.01 -1.54
C VAL A 54 13.39 4.08 -0.47
N LEU A 55 12.72 3.97 0.68
CA LEU A 55 12.91 4.92 1.78
C LEU A 55 14.29 4.75 2.43
N ALA A 56 14.78 3.51 2.57
CA ALA A 56 16.12 3.21 3.04
C ALA A 56 17.20 3.79 2.11
N MET A 57 17.00 3.68 0.79
CA MET A 57 17.88 4.29 -0.23
C MET A 57 18.03 5.81 -0.02
N ARG A 58 17.01 6.48 0.52
CA ARG A 58 17.02 7.94 0.79
C ARG A 58 17.41 8.29 2.23
N GLY A 59 17.85 7.30 3.01
CA GLY A 59 18.38 7.47 4.35
C GLY A 59 17.32 7.63 5.45
N ALA A 60 16.04 7.38 5.16
CA ALA A 60 15.01 7.42 6.19
C ALA A 60 15.27 6.36 7.27
N ARG A 61 14.92 6.68 8.52
CA ARG A 61 14.86 5.68 9.60
C ARG A 61 13.61 4.84 9.43
N LEU A 62 13.77 3.53 9.39
CA LEU A 62 12.67 2.60 9.20
C LEU A 62 12.40 1.79 10.47
N VAL A 63 11.14 1.65 10.81
CA VAL A 63 10.65 0.70 11.79
C VAL A 63 9.81 -0.32 11.04
N LEU A 64 10.25 -1.58 11.05
CA LEU A 64 9.63 -2.70 10.35
C LEU A 64 8.93 -3.61 11.37
N PRO A 65 7.68 -3.28 11.76
CA PRO A 65 6.88 -4.14 12.59
C PRO A 65 6.46 -5.42 11.85
N ALA A 66 6.63 -6.57 12.48
CA ALA A 66 6.19 -7.84 11.90
C ALA A 66 5.74 -8.87 12.95
N ARG A 67 4.86 -9.76 12.53
CA ARG A 67 4.50 -10.98 13.29
C ARG A 67 5.65 -11.98 13.30
N ASN A 68 6.25 -12.19 12.12
CA ASN A 68 7.41 -13.05 11.96
C ASN A 68 8.68 -12.19 11.92
N LEU A 69 9.35 -12.08 13.07
CA LEU A 69 10.59 -11.30 13.20
C LEU A 69 11.69 -11.80 12.28
N LYS A 70 11.77 -13.12 12.02
CA LYS A 70 12.78 -13.69 11.13
C LYS A 70 12.64 -13.15 9.70
N ALA A 71 11.42 -13.11 9.17
CA ALA A 71 11.15 -12.56 7.83
C ALA A 71 11.45 -11.05 7.74
N ALA A 72 11.20 -10.31 8.83
CA ALA A 72 11.54 -8.89 8.91
C ALA A 72 13.07 -8.67 8.96
N GLU A 73 13.81 -9.50 9.70
CA GLU A 73 15.27 -9.46 9.73
C GLU A 73 15.91 -9.87 8.40
N GLU A 74 15.34 -10.86 7.70
CA GLU A 74 15.75 -11.20 6.33
C GLU A 74 15.55 -10.01 5.38
N THR A 75 14.43 -9.30 5.51
CA THR A 75 14.17 -8.08 4.73
C THR A 75 15.16 -6.97 5.08
N ARG A 76 15.38 -6.71 6.36
CA ARG A 76 16.40 -5.76 6.84
C ARG A 76 17.78 -6.11 6.28
N SER A 77 18.16 -7.38 6.29
CA SER A 77 19.45 -7.84 5.78
C SER A 77 19.59 -7.59 4.27
N ARG A 78 18.54 -7.85 3.49
CA ARG A 78 18.54 -7.55 2.04
C ARG A 78 18.70 -6.06 1.78
N ILE A 79 17.93 -5.22 2.48
CA ILE A 79 18.03 -3.76 2.33
C ILE A 79 19.43 -3.27 2.73
N LEU A 80 20.01 -3.76 3.84
CA LEU A 80 21.36 -3.39 4.27
C LEU A 80 22.45 -3.87 3.30
N SER A 81 22.21 -4.93 2.53
CA SER A 81 23.16 -5.37 1.50
C SER A 81 23.25 -4.38 0.33
N GLU A 82 22.15 -3.69 0.01
CA GLU A 82 22.10 -2.62 -0.99
C GLU A 82 22.50 -1.25 -0.40
N PHE A 83 22.09 -0.99 0.85
CA PHE A 83 22.26 0.28 1.55
C PHE A 83 22.85 0.08 2.96
N PRO A 84 24.19 -0.10 3.07
CA PRO A 84 24.84 -0.48 4.33
C PRO A 84 24.69 0.49 5.51
N HIS A 85 24.30 1.74 5.24
CA HIS A 85 24.16 2.80 6.23
C HIS A 85 22.70 3.08 6.62
N SER A 86 21.74 2.28 6.18
CA SER A 86 20.33 2.47 6.52
C SER A 86 20.05 2.18 7.99
N ASP A 87 19.27 3.06 8.63
CA ASP A 87 18.83 2.92 10.02
C ASP A 87 17.49 2.16 10.05
N ILE A 88 17.54 0.88 10.40
CA ILE A 88 16.38 -0.04 10.35
C ILE A 88 16.22 -0.77 11.68
N LEU A 89 15.07 -0.57 12.30
CA LEU A 89 14.63 -1.23 13.53
C LEU A 89 13.56 -2.27 13.21
N VAL A 90 13.73 -3.50 13.68
CA VAL A 90 12.72 -4.57 13.57
C VAL A 90 12.03 -4.71 14.92
N MET A 91 10.71 -4.75 14.92
CA MET A 91 9.90 -4.82 16.13
C MET A 91 8.74 -5.80 15.99
N GLY A 92 8.30 -6.40 17.10
CA GLY A 92 7.17 -7.32 17.10
C GLY A 92 5.84 -6.59 17.01
N LEU A 93 4.99 -6.98 16.05
CA LEU A 93 3.61 -6.49 15.95
C LEU A 93 2.70 -7.53 15.32
N ASP A 94 1.67 -7.92 16.06
CA ASP A 94 0.51 -8.63 15.54
C ASP A 94 -0.73 -7.74 15.56
N LEU A 95 -1.14 -7.27 14.38
CA LEU A 95 -2.31 -6.42 14.20
C LEU A 95 -3.63 -7.14 14.55
N SER A 96 -3.65 -8.48 14.61
CA SER A 96 -4.81 -9.24 15.06
C SER A 96 -5.02 -9.20 16.58
N SER A 97 -4.04 -8.69 17.34
CA SER A 97 -4.07 -8.61 18.81
C SER A 97 -3.94 -7.17 19.30
N LEU A 98 -5.02 -6.60 19.83
CA LEU A 98 -5.00 -5.23 20.40
C LEU A 98 -3.96 -5.07 21.51
N ASN A 99 -3.68 -6.13 22.26
CA ASN A 99 -2.63 -6.12 23.28
C ASN A 99 -1.23 -6.05 22.64
N SER A 100 -1.00 -6.74 21.53
CA SER A 100 0.24 -6.61 20.76
C SER A 100 0.41 -5.19 20.22
N VAL A 101 -0.66 -4.58 19.71
CA VAL A 101 -0.65 -3.19 19.20
C VAL A 101 -0.26 -2.23 20.33
N ARG A 102 -0.88 -2.35 21.51
CA ARG A 102 -0.56 -1.49 22.66
C ARG A 102 0.90 -1.63 23.11
N ARG A 103 1.43 -2.86 23.15
CA ARG A 103 2.84 -3.12 23.48
C ARG A 103 3.79 -2.51 22.46
N PHE A 104 3.55 -2.75 21.17
CA PHE A 104 4.35 -2.16 20.10
C PHE A 104 4.41 -0.63 20.20
N VAL A 105 3.26 0.02 20.45
CA VAL A 105 3.20 1.49 20.60
C VAL A 105 3.99 1.95 21.83
N ALA A 106 3.85 1.26 22.98
CA ALA A 106 4.59 1.60 24.19
C ALA A 106 6.11 1.43 23.98
N ASP A 107 6.52 0.33 23.36
CA ASP A 107 7.92 0.05 23.03
C ASP A 107 8.47 1.12 22.08
N PHE A 108 7.73 1.48 21.02
CA PHE A 108 8.14 2.51 20.08
C PHE A 108 8.26 3.89 20.75
N GLN A 109 7.28 4.27 21.59
CA GLN A 109 7.31 5.53 22.33
C GLN A 109 8.53 5.60 23.27
N SER A 110 8.94 4.47 23.87
CA SER A 110 10.12 4.41 24.74
C SER A 110 11.43 4.75 24.01
N LEU A 111 11.48 4.59 22.68
CA LEU A 111 12.64 4.93 21.87
C LEU A 111 12.85 6.45 21.72
N ASN A 112 11.83 7.27 22.05
CA ASN A 112 11.85 8.73 21.89
C ASN A 112 12.23 9.19 20.47
N LEU A 113 11.79 8.43 19.46
CA LEU A 113 12.01 8.76 18.05
C LEU A 113 10.83 9.60 17.52
N PRO A 114 11.07 10.49 16.53
CA PRO A 114 9.96 11.10 15.81
C PRO A 114 9.19 10.03 15.03
N LEU A 115 7.94 10.30 14.69
CA LEU A 115 7.16 9.51 13.74
C LEU A 115 6.61 10.45 12.67
N ASN A 116 7.07 10.27 11.43
CA ASN A 116 6.70 11.15 10.32
C ASN A 116 5.77 10.44 9.33
N LEU A 117 5.94 9.14 9.14
CA LEU A 117 5.18 8.34 8.18
C LEU A 117 4.72 7.03 8.80
N LEU A 118 3.48 6.64 8.52
CA LEU A 118 2.92 5.34 8.86
C LEU A 118 2.33 4.72 7.59
N PHE A 119 2.88 3.60 7.16
CA PHE A 119 2.37 2.82 6.05
C PHE A 119 1.66 1.58 6.60
N SER A 120 0.39 1.43 6.22
CA SER A 120 -0.44 0.29 6.59
C SER A 120 -0.69 -0.58 5.37
N TYR A 121 0.01 -1.71 5.28
CA TYR A 121 -0.25 -2.73 4.27
C TYR A 121 -0.95 -3.92 4.90
N ASP A 122 -2.01 -4.40 4.25
CA ASP A 122 -2.59 -5.71 4.56
C ASP A 122 -1.76 -6.78 3.83
N HIS A 123 -1.23 -7.74 4.59
CA HIS A 123 -0.42 -8.81 4.02
C HIS A 123 -1.29 -10.05 3.82
N ALA A 124 -1.92 -10.10 2.66
CA ALA A 124 -2.61 -11.28 2.15
C ALA A 124 -2.02 -11.65 0.78
N ILE A 125 -1.92 -12.95 0.49
CA ILE A 125 -1.44 -13.48 -0.79
C ILE A 125 -2.60 -14.25 -1.43
N SER A 126 -2.82 -14.06 -2.74
CA SER A 126 -3.82 -14.78 -3.52
C SER A 126 -3.43 -16.24 -3.73
N GLU A 127 -4.38 -17.05 -4.20
CA GLU A 127 -4.11 -18.44 -4.62
C GLU A 127 -3.03 -18.54 -5.71
N ASP A 128 -2.87 -17.51 -6.54
CA ASP A 128 -1.85 -17.39 -7.58
C ASP A 128 -0.48 -16.88 -7.06
N GLY A 129 -0.32 -16.70 -5.74
CA GLY A 129 0.95 -16.26 -5.15
C GLY A 129 1.25 -14.77 -5.31
N VAL A 130 0.24 -13.94 -5.57
CA VAL A 130 0.39 -12.49 -5.73
C VAL A 130 -0.20 -11.75 -4.52
N GLU A 131 0.37 -10.61 -4.13
CA GLU A 131 -0.21 -9.78 -3.06
C GLU A 131 -1.68 -9.45 -3.37
N MET A 132 -2.55 -9.65 -2.37
CA MET A 132 -4.00 -9.68 -2.53
C MET A 132 -4.55 -8.37 -3.07
N THR A 133 -4.08 -7.23 -2.59
CA THR A 133 -4.50 -5.90 -3.06
C THR A 133 -4.18 -5.73 -4.54
N PHE A 134 -2.99 -6.13 -4.97
CA PHE A 134 -2.58 -6.09 -6.37
C PHE A 134 -3.38 -7.10 -7.21
N ALA A 135 -3.58 -8.31 -6.69
CA ALA A 135 -4.37 -9.36 -7.34
C ALA A 135 -5.81 -8.91 -7.57
N THR A 136 -6.50 -8.40 -6.54
CA THR A 136 -7.91 -8.02 -6.64
C THR A 136 -8.11 -6.71 -7.37
N ASN A 137 -7.31 -5.68 -7.06
CA ASN A 137 -7.59 -4.32 -7.53
C ASN A 137 -6.96 -4.02 -8.90
N TYR A 138 -6.01 -4.85 -9.36
CA TYR A 138 -5.33 -4.63 -10.65
C TYR A 138 -5.36 -5.87 -11.54
N LEU A 139 -4.68 -6.96 -11.16
CA LEU A 139 -4.49 -8.10 -12.06
C LEU A 139 -5.80 -8.78 -12.44
N GLY A 140 -6.69 -9.03 -11.48
CA GLY A 140 -7.98 -9.68 -11.70
C GLY A 140 -8.85 -8.88 -12.68
N HIS A 141 -8.93 -7.56 -12.49
CA HIS A 141 -9.69 -6.68 -13.39
C HIS A 141 -9.09 -6.64 -14.80
N PHE A 142 -7.76 -6.58 -14.92
CA PHE A 142 -7.07 -6.62 -16.20
C PHE A 142 -7.34 -7.94 -16.94
N LEU A 143 -7.16 -9.07 -16.25
CA LEU A 143 -7.35 -10.40 -16.84
C LEU A 143 -8.80 -10.62 -17.25
N LEU A 144 -9.77 -10.29 -16.38
CA LEU A 144 -11.20 -10.38 -16.68
C LEU A 144 -11.56 -9.58 -17.94
N THR A 145 -11.10 -8.33 -18.00
CA THR A 145 -11.33 -7.45 -19.15
C THR A 145 -10.74 -8.05 -20.43
N LYS A 146 -9.50 -8.53 -20.37
CA LYS A 146 -8.81 -9.14 -21.50
C LYS A 146 -9.55 -10.37 -22.03
N LEU A 147 -10.05 -11.23 -21.15
CA LEU A 147 -10.76 -12.46 -21.52
C LEU A 147 -12.16 -12.19 -22.08
N LEU A 148 -12.87 -11.19 -21.55
CA LEU A 148 -14.23 -10.84 -22.02
C LEU A 148 -14.24 -9.97 -23.29
N LEU A 149 -13.11 -9.38 -23.68
CA LEU A 149 -13.05 -8.43 -24.80
C LEU A 149 -13.59 -9.02 -26.10
N ASN A 150 -13.22 -10.26 -26.44
CA ASN A 150 -13.70 -10.94 -27.64
C ASN A 150 -15.22 -11.11 -27.62
N LYS A 151 -15.79 -11.46 -26.46
CA LYS A 151 -17.24 -11.62 -26.33
C LYS A 151 -17.97 -10.30 -26.50
N MET A 152 -17.44 -9.22 -25.92
CA MET A 152 -18.01 -7.87 -26.09
C MET A 152 -17.99 -7.42 -27.55
N MET A 153 -16.91 -7.72 -28.30
CA MET A 153 -16.84 -7.42 -29.74
C MET A 153 -17.86 -8.22 -30.56
N GLU A 154 -18.04 -9.50 -30.25
CA GLU A 154 -19.04 -10.34 -30.90
C GLU A 154 -20.45 -9.81 -30.63
N THR A 155 -20.79 -9.51 -29.38
CA THR A 155 -22.09 -8.95 -28.99
C THR A 155 -22.34 -7.61 -29.68
N ALA A 156 -21.33 -6.75 -29.83
CA ALA A 156 -21.50 -5.47 -30.52
C ALA A 156 -21.81 -5.66 -32.01
N LYS A 157 -21.17 -6.64 -32.67
CA LYS A 157 -21.45 -6.98 -34.08
C LYS A 157 -22.85 -7.55 -34.27
N THR A 158 -23.31 -8.41 -33.38
CA THR A 158 -24.60 -9.10 -33.52
C THR A 158 -25.79 -8.26 -33.08
N SER A 159 -25.66 -7.50 -31.99
CA SER A 159 -26.74 -6.67 -31.45
C SER A 159 -26.78 -5.24 -32.02
N GLY A 160 -25.69 -4.78 -32.64
CA GLY A 160 -25.53 -3.38 -33.06
C GLY A 160 -25.27 -2.41 -31.90
N VAL A 161 -25.18 -2.89 -30.64
CA VAL A 161 -24.98 -2.06 -29.45
C VAL A 161 -23.55 -2.19 -28.93
N GLN A 162 -22.84 -1.07 -28.77
CA GLN A 162 -21.45 -1.07 -28.28
C GLN A 162 -21.35 -1.36 -26.77
N GLY A 163 -20.40 -2.23 -26.40
CA GLY A 163 -20.03 -2.48 -25.01
C GLY A 163 -19.14 -1.38 -24.42
N ARG A 164 -19.17 -1.22 -23.10
CA ARG A 164 -18.32 -0.28 -22.35
C ARG A 164 -17.70 -0.99 -21.15
N ILE A 165 -16.41 -0.77 -20.92
CA ILE A 165 -15.71 -1.22 -19.71
C ILE A 165 -15.61 -0.01 -18.78
N VAL A 166 -16.07 -0.16 -17.54
CA VAL A 166 -16.04 0.89 -16.52
C VAL A 166 -15.31 0.33 -15.30
N ASN A 167 -14.07 0.76 -15.10
CA ASN A 167 -13.30 0.41 -13.90
C ASN A 167 -13.60 1.44 -12.80
N VAL A 168 -14.15 0.97 -11.67
CA VAL A 168 -14.42 1.80 -10.50
C VAL A 168 -13.22 1.74 -9.57
N SER A 169 -12.53 2.86 -9.39
CA SER A 169 -11.51 3.02 -8.35
C SER A 169 -12.07 3.80 -7.16
N SER A 170 -11.40 3.72 -6.01
CA SER A 170 -11.79 4.44 -4.80
C SER A 170 -10.99 5.74 -4.64
N SER A 171 -11.65 6.79 -4.14
CA SER A 171 -11.04 8.06 -3.71
C SER A 171 -10.96 8.17 -2.18
N ILE A 172 -10.97 7.04 -1.47
CA ILE A 172 -11.31 6.96 -0.04
C ILE A 172 -10.34 7.69 0.91
N HIS A 173 -9.15 8.10 0.47
CA HIS A 173 -8.29 8.96 1.29
C HIS A 173 -8.86 10.37 1.50
N SER A 174 -9.76 10.87 0.64
CA SER A 174 -10.37 12.20 0.86
C SER A 174 -11.42 12.24 1.97
N TRP A 175 -11.78 11.09 2.55
CA TRP A 175 -12.82 10.97 3.60
C TRP A 175 -12.26 10.92 5.03
N PHE A 176 -10.94 10.86 5.23
CA PHE A 176 -10.32 10.87 6.57
C PHE A 176 -10.10 12.29 7.12
N SER A 177 -11.14 13.13 7.02
CA SER A 177 -11.32 14.32 7.84
C SER A 177 -12.71 14.30 8.49
N GLY A 178 -13.04 13.19 9.15
CA GLY A 178 -14.34 13.01 9.80
C GLY A 178 -14.33 11.89 10.85
N ASP A 179 -14.97 12.20 11.98
CA ASP A 179 -15.09 11.47 13.24
C ASP A 179 -15.13 9.94 13.14
N THR A 180 -14.04 9.30 13.56
CA THR A 180 -13.80 7.84 13.54
C THR A 180 -14.82 7.05 14.36
N LEU A 181 -15.42 7.66 15.39
CA LEU A 181 -16.39 7.00 16.26
C LEU A 181 -17.69 6.65 15.52
N ARG A 182 -18.13 7.51 14.59
CA ARG A 182 -19.37 7.29 13.82
C ARG A 182 -19.21 6.17 12.78
N TYR A 183 -18.02 6.01 12.21
CA TYR A 183 -17.73 4.90 11.31
C TYR A 183 -17.71 3.57 12.08
N LEU A 184 -17.07 3.55 13.26
CA LEU A 184 -17.06 2.38 14.15
C LEU A 184 -18.50 1.98 14.56
N ASP A 185 -19.39 2.92 14.86
CA ASP A 185 -20.80 2.62 15.16
C ASP A 185 -21.58 2.03 13.97
N LEU A 186 -21.27 2.46 12.73
CA LEU A 186 -21.93 1.94 11.53
C LEU A 186 -21.54 0.50 11.21
N ILE A 187 -20.29 0.13 11.49
CA ILE A 187 -19.76 -1.22 11.22
C ILE A 187 -19.92 -2.18 12.40
N THR A 188 -20.22 -1.68 13.61
CA THR A 188 -20.42 -2.51 14.81
C THR A 188 -21.88 -2.79 15.18
N LYS A 189 -22.87 -2.32 14.39
CA LYS A 189 -24.27 -2.68 14.63
C LYS A 189 -24.51 -4.18 14.42
N ASN A 190 -24.56 -4.89 15.55
CA ASN A 190 -25.00 -6.28 15.69
C ASN A 190 -26.37 -6.49 15.05
N LYS A 191 -26.48 -7.53 14.21
CA LYS A 191 -27.74 -8.23 13.97
C LYS A 191 -28.11 -8.95 15.27
N SER A 192 -29.02 -8.37 16.03
CA SER A 192 -29.83 -9.10 17.01
C SER A 192 -31.27 -8.65 16.85
N SER A 193 -32.05 -9.55 16.22
CA SER A 193 -33.52 -9.70 16.22
C SER A 193 -34.38 -8.52 15.80
#